data_AF-A0A1E4Q5M7-F1
#
_entry.id   AF-A0A1E4Q5M7-F1
#
_cell.length_a   1.000
_cell.length_b   1.000
_cell.length_c   1.000
_cell.angle_alpha   90.00
_cell.angle_beta   90.00
_cell.angle_gamma   90.00
#
_symmetry.space_group_name_H-M   'P 1'
#
loop_
_entity.id
_entity.type
_entity.pdbx_description
1 polymer ?
#
loop_
_entity_poly.entity_id
_entity_poly.type
_entity_poly.pdbx_seq_one_letter_code
_entity_poly.pdbx_strand_id
1 'polypeptide(L)' 'MSSLFINEHNGRYTVEPAHTDAPLHTASTQEAAIQWAKANHPGAALHVARVRHLNNKRIPDHWRKI' A
#
# COMPACT_ATOMS: atom_id res chain seq x y z
N MET A 1 2.37 -14.49 6.82
CA MET A 1 2.90 -13.35 6.04
C MET A 1 1.84 -12.26 6.03
N SER A 2 2.15 -11.06 6.51
CA SER A 2 1.21 -9.91 6.47
C SER A 2 1.18 -9.29 5.07
N SER A 3 0.03 -8.79 4.63
CA SER A 3 -0.09 -8.02 3.38
C SER A 3 -0.02 -6.53 3.68
N LEU A 4 0.66 -5.78 2.82
CA LEU A 4 0.71 -4.32 2.86
C LEU A 4 0.06 -3.75 1.60
N PHE A 5 -0.67 -2.67 1.80
CA PHE A 5 -1.46 -1.99 0.80
C PHE A 5 -0.91 -0.58 0.62
N ILE A 6 -0.70 -0.20 -0.63
CA ILE A 6 -0.15 1.10 -1.02
C ILE A 6 -1.21 1.83 -1.83
N ASN A 7 -1.75 2.90 -1.27
CA ASN A 7 -2.79 3.73 -1.85
C ASN A 7 -2.35 5.19 -1.84
N GLU A 8 -2.95 5.95 -2.76
CA GLU A 8 -2.75 7.39 -2.84
C GLU A 8 -3.87 8.11 -2.09
N HIS A 9 -3.49 9.12 -1.31
CA HIS A 9 -4.37 10.00 -0.58
C HIS A 9 -3.78 11.41 -0.56
N ASN A 10 -4.51 12.37 -1.14
CA ASN A 10 -4.15 13.80 -1.17
C ASN A 10 -2.72 14.08 -1.69
N GLY A 11 -2.32 13.41 -2.77
CA GLY A 11 -1.01 13.55 -3.41
C GLY A 11 0.13 12.80 -2.71
N ARG A 12 -0.18 11.97 -1.70
CA ARG A 12 0.80 11.17 -0.95
C ARG A 12 0.45 9.70 -1.01
N TYR A 13 1.45 8.84 -0.83
CA TYR A 13 1.28 7.40 -0.85
C TYR A 13 1.46 6.84 0.55
N THR A 14 0.44 6.15 1.06
CA THR A 14 0.48 5.49 2.36
C THR A 14 0.82 4.03 2.21
N VAL A 15 1.48 3.46 3.22
CA VAL A 15 1.68 2.01 3.36
C VAL A 15 0.87 1.55 4.56
N GLU A 16 -0.15 0.73 4.31
CA GLU A 16 -1.16 0.36 5.30
C GLU A 16 -1.24 -1.17 5.44
N PRO A 17 -1.43 -1.71 6.66
CA PRO A 17 -1.72 -3.13 6.86
C PRO A 17 -3.12 -3.52 6.38
N ALA A 18 -3.33 -4.83 6.18
CA ALA A 18 -4.60 -5.38 5.69
C ALA A 18 -5.85 -5.06 6.53
N HIS A 19 -5.69 -4.82 7.85
CA HIS A 19 -6.79 -4.72 8.80
C HIS A 19 -6.91 -3.36 9.48
N THR A 20 -6.20 -2.34 8.99
CA THR A 20 -6.30 -0.97 9.51
C THR A 20 -5.97 0.03 8.41
N ASP A 21 -6.61 1.20 8.44
CA ASP A 21 -6.30 2.34 7.56
C ASP A 21 -5.25 3.28 8.18
N ALA A 22 -4.71 2.92 9.34
CA ALA A 22 -3.58 3.62 9.93
C ALA A 22 -2.30 3.35 9.12
N PRO A 23 -1.69 4.38 8.51
CA PRO A 23 -0.47 4.19 7.74
C PRO A 23 0.73 3.89 8.65
N LEU A 24 1.51 2.88 8.29
CA LEU A 24 2.84 2.64 8.86
C LEU A 24 3.86 3.64 8.33
N HIS A 25 3.65 4.10 7.09
CA HIS A 25 4.52 5.03 6.42
C HIS A 25 3.75 5.90 5.41
N THR A 26 4.26 7.10 5.15
CA THR A 26 3.75 8.00 4.11
C THR A 26 4.91 8.54 3.29
N ALA A 27 4.82 8.40 1.97
CA ALA A 27 5.81 8.88 1.01
C ALA A 27 5.20 9.88 0.02
N SER A 28 6.04 10.65 -0.66
CA SER A 28 5.63 11.57 -1.73
C SER A 28 5.43 10.87 -3.08
N THR A 29 6.02 9.69 -3.28
CA THR A 29 5.88 8.90 -4.51
C THR A 29 5.54 7.46 -4.20
N GLN A 30 4.85 6.81 -5.15
CA GLN A 30 4.53 5.39 -5.04
C GLN A 30 5.79 4.54 -4.94
N GLU A 31 6.82 4.88 -5.72
CA GLU A 31 8.10 4.16 -5.70
C GLU A 31 8.75 4.22 -4.32
N ALA A 32 8.78 5.40 -3.68
CA ALA A 32 9.33 5.54 -2.34
C ALA A 32 8.54 4.71 -1.30
N ALA A 33 7.22 4.65 -1.39
CA ALA A 33 6.39 3.79 -0.54
C ALA A 33 6.70 2.30 -0.75
N ILE A 34 6.87 1.88 -2.01
CA ILE A 34 7.23 0.49 -2.36
C ILE A 34 8.61 0.14 -1.82
N GLN A 35 9.61 1.00 -2.03
CA GLN A 35 10.97 0.78 -1.56
C GLN A 35 11.01 0.70 -0.03
N TRP A 36 10.30 1.60 0.66
CA TRP A 36 10.16 1.54 2.10
C TRP A 36 9.54 0.22 2.56
N ALA A 37 8.46 -0.24 1.92
CA ALA A 37 7.79 -1.48 2.27
C ALA A 37 8.70 -2.71 2.06
N LYS A 38 9.45 -2.77 0.95
CA LYS A 38 10.41 -3.85 0.67
C LYS A 38 11.57 -3.87 1.67
N ALA A 39 12.08 -2.71 2.06
CA ALA A 39 13.19 -2.60 3.00
C ALA A 39 12.79 -2.97 4.44
N ASN A 40 11.62 -2.54 4.89
CA ASN A 40 11.18 -2.70 6.28
C ASN A 40 10.34 -3.98 6.50
N HIS A 41 9.71 -4.49 5.45
CA HIS A 41 8.85 -5.68 5.50
C HIS A 41 9.16 -6.66 4.35
N PRO A 42 10.39 -7.22 4.31
CA PRO A 42 10.87 -8.04 3.18
C PRO A 42 10.09 -9.35 2.93
N GLY A 43 9.18 -9.74 3.83
CA GLY A 43 8.31 -10.91 3.69
C GLY A 43 6.82 -10.58 3.50
N ALA A 44 6.47 -9.29 3.35
CA ALA A 44 5.07 -8.90 3.15
C ALA A 44 4.66 -8.99 1.69
N ALA A 45 3.43 -9.45 1.44
CA ALA A 45 2.83 -9.34 0.12
C ALA A 45 2.44 -7.88 -0.13
N LEU A 46 2.90 -7.28 -1.23
CA LEU A 46 2.64 -5.87 -1.53
C LEU A 46 1.53 -5.73 -2.56
N HIS A 47 0.61 -4.81 -2.28
CA HIS A 47 -0.57 -4.53 -3.09
C HIS A 47 -0.63 -3.04 -3.36
N VAL A 48 -0.56 -2.62 -4.61
CA VAL A 48 -0.71 -1.22 -5.02
C VAL A 48 -2.10 -0.99 -5.57
N ALA A 49 -2.76 0.09 -5.16
CA ALA A 49 -4.08 0.47 -5.69
C ALA A 49 -4.01 0.67 -7.21
N ARG A 50 -4.94 0.04 -7.96
CA ARG A 50 -5.02 0.19 -9.43
C ARG A 50 -5.62 1.53 -9.84
N VAL A 51 -6.55 2.03 -9.05
CA VAL A 51 -7.30 3.26 -9.32
C VAL A 51 -7.25 4.13 -8.08
N ARG A 52 -6.99 5.43 -8.26
CA ARG A 52 -7.05 6.39 -7.16
C ARG A 52 -8.44 6.36 -6.51
N HIS A 53 -8.48 6.52 -5.20
CA HIS A 53 -9.71 6.50 -4.38
C HIS A 53 -10.44 5.15 -4.28
N LEU A 54 -10.01 4.09 -4.99
CA LEU A 54 -10.50 2.72 -4.76
C LEU A 54 -9.54 1.97 -3.81
N ASN A 55 -9.71 2.19 -2.50
CA ASN A 55 -8.83 1.65 -1.45
C ASN A 55 -9.50 0.58 -0.55
N ASN A 56 -10.64 0.01 -0.97
CA ASN A 56 -11.24 -1.09 -0.22
C ASN A 56 -10.35 -2.36 -0.29
N LYS A 57 -9.63 -2.65 0.80
CA LYS A 57 -8.72 -3.81 0.96
C LYS A 57 -9.41 -5.16 0.85
N ARG A 58 -10.74 -5.22 0.93
CA ARG A 58 -11.55 -6.44 0.79
C ARG A 58 -11.88 -6.80 -0.66
N ILE A 59 -11.62 -5.91 -1.62
CA ILE A 59 -11.92 -6.12 -3.04
C ILE A 59 -10.60 -6.34 -3.78
N PRO A 60 -10.21 -7.59 -4.10
CA PRO A 60 -8.91 -7.89 -4.72
C PRO A 60 -8.65 -7.14 -6.03
N ASP A 61 -9.70 -6.90 -6.82
CA ASP A 61 -9.61 -6.21 -8.12
C ASP A 61 -9.19 -4.74 -8.01
N HIS A 62 -9.33 -4.12 -6.82
CA HIS A 62 -8.81 -2.78 -6.58
C HIS A 62 -7.28 -2.74 -6.53
N TRP A 63 -6.61 -3.90 -6.46
CA TRP A 63 -5.20 -3.99 -6.14
C TRP A 63 -4.41 -4.74 -7.23
N ARG A 64 -3.17 -4.31 -7.41
CA ARG A 64 -2.16 -4.97 -8.22
C ARG A 64 -1.07 -5.49 -7.28
N LYS A 65 -0.85 -6.80 -7.28
CA LYS A 65 0.25 -7.42 -6.54
C LYS A 65 1.58 -7.09 -7.23
N ILE A 66 2.61 -6.78 -6.45
CA ILE A 66 3.97 -6.41 -6.92
C ILE A 66 5.08 -7.04 -6.08
#